data_AF-M3GA76-F1
#
_entry.id   AF-M3GA76-F1
#
_cell.length_a   1.000
_cell.length_b   1.000
_cell.length_c   1.000
_cell.angle_alpha   90.00
_cell.angle_beta   90.00
_cell.angle_gamma   90.00
#
_symmetry.space_group_name_H-M   'P 1'
#
loop_
_entity.id
_entity.type
_entity.pdbx_description
1 polymer ?
#
loop_
_entity_poly.entity_id
_entity_poly.type
_entity_poly.pdbx_seq_one_letter_code
_entity_poly.pdbx_strand_id
1 'polypeptide(L)' 'MFFTFLFVWVRWTLPRFRYDQLMSLGWKKLIPWAVLNILIASIYIQF' A
#
# COMPACT_ATOMS: atom_id res chain seq x y z
N MET A 1 17.85 -4.79 -13.09
CA MET A 1 17.46 -6.16 -13.49
C MET A 1 16.52 -6.84 -12.50
N PHE A 2 16.75 -6.82 -11.19
CA PHE A 2 15.87 -7.47 -10.20
C PHE A 2 14.41 -6.98 -10.22
N PHE A 3 14.18 -5.65 -10.30
CA PHE A 3 12.83 -5.08 -10.38
C PHE A 3 12.03 -5.58 -11.60
N THR A 4 12.69 -5.76 -12.75
CA THR A 4 12.05 -6.28 -13.97
C THR A 4 11.54 -7.71 -13.79
N PHE A 5 12.30 -8.57 -13.11
CA PHE A 5 11.86 -9.92 -12.77
C PHE A 5 10.70 -9.92 -11.76
N LEU A 6 10.73 -9.03 -10.76
CA LEU A 6 9.63 -8.87 -9.80
C LEU A 6 8.32 -8.46 -10.48
N PHE A 7 8.34 -7.51 -11.42
CA PHE A 7 7.13 -7.08 -12.13
C PHE A 7 6.53 -8.18 -13.02
N VAL A 8 7.37 -9.04 -13.63
CA VAL A 8 6.90 -10.21 -14.39
C VAL A 8 6.28 -11.24 -13.43
N TRP A 9 6.91 -11.50 -12.29
CA TRP A 9 6.38 -12.41 -11.26
C TRP A 9 5.03 -11.92 -10.71
N VAL A 10 4.92 -10.64 -10.38
CA VAL A 10 3.69 -10.00 -9.87
C VAL A 10 2.51 -10.17 -10.83
N ARG A 11 2.72 -10.05 -12.16
CA ARG A 11 1.65 -10.34 -13.13
C ARG A 11 1.21 -11.80 -13.11
N TRP A 12 2.11 -12.73 -12.84
CA TRP A 12 1.81 -14.16 -12.78
C TRP A 12 1.11 -14.56 -11.47
N THR A 13 1.40 -13.89 -10.34
CA THR A 13 0.80 -14.21 -9.02
C THR A 13 -0.50 -13.47 -8.70
N LEU A 14 -0.88 -12.42 -9.44
CA LEU A 14 -2.14 -11.70 -9.24
C LEU A 14 -3.17 -12.05 -10.32
N PRO A 15 -3.92 -13.16 -10.17
CA PRO A 15 -5.02 -13.51 -11.06
C PRO A 15 -6.20 -12.55 -10.79
N ARG A 16 -6.32 -11.51 -11.63
CA ARG A 16 -7.47 -10.59 -11.75
C ARG A 16 -8.17 -10.25 -10.43
N PHE A 17 -7.56 -9.39 -9.62
CA PHE A 17 -8.25 -8.77 -8.49
C PHE A 17 -9.31 -7.79 -9.00
N ARG A 18 -10.50 -7.77 -8.37
CA ARG A 18 -11.51 -6.73 -8.63
C ARG A 18 -10.96 -5.37 -8.21
N TYR A 19 -11.16 -4.37 -9.06
CA TYR A 19 -10.85 -2.96 -8.74
C TYR A 19 -11.48 -2.53 -7.41
N ASP A 20 -12.65 -3.08 -7.05
CA ASP A 20 -13.32 -2.83 -5.76
C ASP A 20 -12.51 -3.29 -4.54
N GLN A 21 -11.83 -4.44 -4.62
CA GLN A 21 -11.01 -4.95 -3.51
C GLN A 21 -9.76 -4.11 -3.32
N LEU A 22 -9.18 -3.63 -4.43
CA LEU A 22 -8.00 -2.77 -4.41
C LEU A 22 -8.35 -1.37 -3.89
N MET A 23 -9.51 -0.84 -4.30
CA MET A 23 -10.08 0.40 -3.77
C MET A 23 -10.40 0.27 -2.29
N SER A 24 -10.99 -0.85 -1.85
CA SER A 24 -11.27 -1.12 -0.43
C SER A 24 -9.99 -1.19 0.40
N LEU A 25 -8.94 -1.88 -0.07
CA LEU A 25 -7.63 -1.94 0.60
C LEU A 25 -6.96 -0.56 0.68
N GLY A 26 -6.95 0.17 -0.43
CA GLY A 26 -6.42 1.53 -0.52
C GLY A 26 -7.14 2.50 0.43
N TRP A 27 -8.45 2.60 0.28
CA TRP A 27 -9.26 3.59 0.98
C TRP A 27 -9.59 3.23 2.43
N LYS A 28 -9.88 1.96 2.75
CA LYS A 28 -10.23 1.58 4.14
C LYS A 28 -9.02 1.26 5.00
N LYS A 29 -7.87 0.91 4.41
CA LYS A 29 -6.69 0.50 5.18
C LYS A 29 -5.50 1.42 4.95
N LEU A 30 -5.09 1.65 3.71
CA LEU A 30 -3.88 2.43 3.43
C LEU A 30 -3.99 3.89 3.87
N ILE A 31 -5.10 4.56 3.55
CA ILE A 31 -5.31 5.98 3.91
C ILE A 31 -5.33 6.20 5.44
N PRO A 32 -6.15 5.49 6.24
CA PRO A 32 -6.14 5.70 7.69
C PRO A 32 -4.79 5.34 8.33
N TRP A 33 -4.09 4.32 7.82
CA TRP A 33 -2.73 4.01 8.28
C TRP A 33 -1.70 5.09 7.92
N ALA A 34 -1.80 5.70 6.74
CA ALA A 34 -0.92 6.80 6.35
C ALA A 34 -1.13 8.03 7.25
N VAL A 35 -2.38 8.39 7.52
CA VAL A 35 -2.73 9.51 8.41
C VAL A 35 -2.24 9.25 9.84
N LEU A 36 -2.39 8.02 10.34
CA LEU A 36 -1.92 7.62 11.65
C LEU A 36 -0.39 7.71 11.77
N ASN A 37 0.35 7.25 10.74
CA ASN A 37 1.82 7.37 10.72
C ASN A 37 2.29 8.84 10.71
N ILE A 38 1.60 9.72 9.97
CA ILE A 38 1.93 11.15 9.95
C ILE A 38 1.69 11.79 11.32
N LEU A 39 0.57 11.45 11.98
CA LEU A 39 0.27 11.90 13.34
C LEU A 39 1.34 11.45 14.34
N ILE A 40 1.71 10.17 14.32
CA ILE A 40 2.78 9.64 15.17
C ILE A 40 4.10 10.36 14.89
N ALA A 41 4.47 10.53 13.62
CA ALA A 41 5.71 11.21 13.25
C ALA A 41 5.72 12.68 13.72
N SER A 42 4.61 13.40 13.59
CA SER A 42 4.50 14.78 14.09
C SER A 42 4.65 14.89 15.61
N ILE A 43 4.04 13.96 16.35
CA ILE A 43 4.15 13.89 17.82
C ILE A 43 5.57 13.52 18.24
N TYR A 44 6.20 12.58 17.55
CA TYR A 44 7.58 12.16 17.81
C TYR A 44 8.60 13.27 17.56
N ILE A 45 8.38 14.08 16.53
CA ILE A 45 9.25 15.24 16.22
C ILE A 45 9.08 16.37 17.24
N GLN A 46 7.90 16.52 17.83
CA GLN A 46 7.63 17.56 18.81
C GLN A 46 8.16 17.24 20.22
N PHE A 47 8.52 15.98 20.49
CA PHE A 47 9.10 15.51 21.74
C PHE A 47 10.61 15.39 21.66
#